data_AF-Q5V4F7-F1
#
_entry.id   AF-Q5V4F7-F1
#
_cell.length_a   1.000
_cell.length_b   1.000
_cell.length_c   1.000
_cell.angle_alpha   90.00
_cell.angle_beta   90.00
_cell.angle_gamma   90.00
#
_symmetry.space_group_name_H-M   'P 1'
#
loop_
_entity.id
_entity.type
_entity.pdbx_description
1 polymer ?
#
loop_
_entity_poly.entity_id
_entity_poly.type
_entity_poly.pdbx_seq_one_letter_code
_entity_poly.pdbx_strand_id
1 'polypeptide(L)' 'MPHANVTVGMEPSMLADIEEERKRHGMSRAEYIRHLIRQAHDSPFDVPETELCTDENRRTEESKTGAA' A
#
# COMPACT_ATOMS: atom_id res chain seq x y z
N MET A 1 11.12 -20.22 3.20
CA MET A 1 11.63 -18.91 2.72
C MET A 1 12.16 -18.14 3.91
N PRO A 2 13.34 -17.50 3.80
CA PRO A 2 13.85 -16.65 4.87
C PRO A 2 12.89 -15.50 5.12
N HIS A 3 12.62 -15.19 6.38
CA HIS A 3 11.85 -14.02 6.79
C HIS A 3 12.74 -13.15 7.67
N ALA A 4 12.66 -11.84 7.49
CA ALA A 4 13.37 -10.86 8.30
C ALA A 4 12.33 -9.90 8.89
N ASN A 5 12.58 -9.47 10.13
CA ASN A 5 11.80 -8.43 10.78
C ASN A 5 12.55 -7.10 10.66
N VAL A 6 11.81 -6.03 10.39
CA VAL A 6 12.35 -4.67 10.31
C VAL A 6 11.62 -3.81 11.33
N THR A 7 12.37 -2.96 12.03
CA THR A 7 11.84 -1.91 12.90
C THR A 7 12.08 -0.57 12.22
N VAL A 8 11.03 0.23 12.08
CA VAL A 8 11.08 1.56 11.44
C VAL A 8 10.56 2.58 12.45
N GLY A 9 11.33 3.65 12.68
CA GLY A 9 10.87 4.80 13.46
C GLY A 9 9.93 5.66 12.61
N MET A 10 8.82 6.09 13.19
CA MET A 10 7.83 6.93 12.53
C MET A 10 7.36 8.02 13.50
N GLU A 11 6.94 9.16 12.95
CA GLU A 11 6.28 10.20 13.73
C GLU A 11 4.99 9.67 14.39
N PRO A 12 4.64 10.09 15.62
CA PRO A 12 3.44 9.61 16.30
C PRO A 12 2.14 9.87 15.51
N SER A 13 2.06 10.97 14.77
CA SER A 13 0.92 11.27 13.89
C SER A 13 0.76 10.22 12.80
N MET A 14 1.86 9.86 12.12
CA MET A 14 1.85 8.82 11.09
C MET A 14 1.41 7.46 11.65
N LEU A 15 1.77 7.13 12.90
CA LEU A 15 1.30 5.92 13.55
C LEU A 15 -0.21 5.92 13.80
N ALA A 16 -0.80 7.08 14.12
CA ALA A 16 -2.24 7.24 14.29
C ALA A 16 -2.97 7.05 12.95
N ASP A 17 -2.46 7.67 11.88
CA ASP A 17 -3.04 7.57 10.53
C ASP A 17 -3.00 6.12 10.03
N ILE A 18 -1.86 5.43 10.19
CA ILE A 18 -1.71 4.01 9.85
C ILE A 18 -2.71 3.15 10.63
N GLU A 19 -2.92 3.45 11.91
CA GLU A 19 -3.83 2.71 12.77
C GLU A 19 -5.30 2.88 12.38
N GLU A 20 -5.67 4.07 11.91
CA GLU A 20 -7.01 4.35 11.39
C GLU A 20 -7.24 3.66 10.05
N GLU A 21 -6.36 3.85 9.08
CA GLU A 21 -6.54 3.30 7.72
C GLU A 21 -6.50 1.77 7.71
N ARG A 22 -5.58 1.13 8.45
CA ARG A 22 -5.55 -0.34 8.53
C ARG A 22 -6.88 -0.90 9.04
N LYS A 23 -7.57 -0.19 9.95
CA LYS A 23 -8.87 -0.63 10.50
C LYS A 23 -9.95 -0.50 9.45
N ARG A 24 -9.98 0.62 8.71
CA ARG A 24 -10.91 0.83 7.60
C ARG A 24 -10.81 -0.27 6.53
N HIS A 25 -9.59 -0.76 6.30
CA HIS A 25 -9.33 -1.82 5.32
C HIS A 25 -9.28 -3.24 5.90
N GLY A 26 -9.53 -3.40 7.21
CA GLY A 26 -9.53 -4.72 7.86
C GLY A 26 -8.16 -5.42 7.88
N MET A 27 -7.06 -4.68 7.76
CA MET A 27 -5.70 -5.21 7.66
C MET A 27 -4.96 -5.19 9.00
N SER A 28 -3.99 -6.10 9.14
CA SER A 28 -2.97 -5.96 10.17
C SER A 28 -2.05 -4.77 9.86
N ARG A 29 -1.41 -4.18 10.88
CA ARG A 29 -0.50 -3.04 10.66
C ARG A 29 0.63 -3.39 9.68
N ALA A 30 1.24 -4.56 9.84
CA ALA A 30 2.35 -4.98 9.00
C ALA A 30 1.90 -5.29 7.56
N GLU A 31 0.68 -5.82 7.38
CA GLU A 31 0.08 -6.03 6.07
C GLU A 31 -0.21 -4.71 5.36
N TYR A 32 -0.83 -3.76 6.04
CA TYR A 32 -1.10 -2.43 5.50
C TYR A 32 0.19 -1.71 5.09
N ILE A 33 1.22 -1.73 5.94
CA ILE A 33 2.53 -1.13 5.59
C ILE A 33 3.14 -1.81 4.36
N ARG A 34 3.14 -3.15 4.29
CA ARG A 34 3.65 -3.86 3.10
C ARG A 34 2.83 -3.55 1.86
N HIS A 35 1.52 -3.38 2.01
CA HIS A 35 0.62 -2.99 0.93
C HIS A 35 1.01 -1.62 0.37
N LEU A 36 1.16 -0.62 1.24
CA LEU A 36 1.60 0.72 0.83
C LEU A 36 2.97 0.70 0.16
N ILE A 37 3.92 -0.07 0.69
CA ILE A 37 5.25 -0.23 0.07
C ILE A 37 5.15 -0.78 -1.35
N ARG A 38 4.24 -1.74 -1.60
CA ARG A 38 4.04 -2.31 -2.94
C ARG A 38 3.27 -1.38 -3.89
N GLN A 39 2.38 -0.56 -3.34
CA GLN A 39 1.59 0.39 -4.13
C GLN A 39 2.38 1.67 -4.48
N ALA A 40 3.49 1.97 -3.78
CA ALA A 40 4.33 3.12 -4.10
C ALA A 40 4.79 3.08 -5.58
N HIS A 41 4.70 4.21 -6.28
CA HIS A 41 4.95 4.30 -7.71
C HIS A 41 6.35 3.81 -8.14
N ASP A 42 7.36 4.02 -7.29
CA ASP A 42 8.74 3.59 -7.50
C ASP A 42 9.08 2.26 -6.84
N SER A 43 8.05 1.55 -6.33
CA SER A 43 8.23 0.24 -5.74
C SER A 43 8.73 -0.77 -6.77
N PRO A 44 9.79 -1.52 -6.49
CA PRO A 44 10.24 -2.59 -7.37
C PRO A 44 9.42 -3.89 -7.21
N PHE A 45 8.34 -3.86 -6.41
CA PHE A 45 7.52 -5.03 -6.08
C PHE A 45 6.21 -5.04 -6.87
N ASP A 46 5.59 -6.22 -6.97
CA ASP A 46 4.28 -6.36 -7.61
C ASP A 46 3.22 -5.50 -6.89
N VAL A 47 2.51 -4.69 -7.68
CA VAL A 47 1.43 -3.81 -7.21
C VAL A 47 0.22 -4.66 -6.80
N PRO A 48 -0.39 -4.43 -5.62
CA PRO A 48 -1.58 -5.17 -5.20
C PRO A 48 -2.80 -4.88 -6.09
N GLU A 49 -3.72 -5.84 -6.22
CA GLU A 49 -4.94 -5.67 -7.04
C GLU A 49 -5.87 -4.56 -6.54
N THR A 50 -5.89 -4.33 -5.22
CA THR A 50 -6.72 -3.30 -4.59
C THR A 50 -5.85 -2.10 -4.24
N GLU A 51 -6.10 -0.95 -4.86
CA GLU A 51 -5.48 0.31 -4.43
C GLU A 51 -6.21 0.87 -3.20
N LEU A 52 -5.50 1.17 -2.12
CA LEU A 52 -6.11 1.67 -0.88
C LEU A 52 -6.17 3.20 -0.81
N CYS A 53 -5.20 3.88 -1.40
CA CYS A 53 -5.14 5.34 -1.44
C CYS A 53 -5.00 5.81 -2.89
N THR A 54 -6.01 6.48 -3.40
CA THR A 54 -5.91 7.25 -4.66
C THR A 54 -5.40 8.64 -4.28
N ASP A 55 -4.27 9.08 -4.85
CA ASP A 55 -3.86 10.47 -4.70
C ASP A 55 -4.82 11.42 -5.45
N GLU A 56 -4.74 12.73 -5.17
CA GLU A 56 -5.57 13.75 -5.83
C GLU A 56 -5.29 13.87 -7.34
N ASN A 57 -4.33 13.12 -7.91
CA ASN A 57 -3.88 13.26 -9.29
C ASN A 57 -4.43 12.22 -10.28
N ARG A 58 -5.42 11.40 -9.90
CA ARG A 58 -6.29 10.57 -10.79
C ARG A 58 -5.65 10.16 -12.13
N ARG A 59 -4.52 9.46 -12.14
CA ARG A 59 -4.09 8.73 -13.33
C ARG A 59 -4.38 7.25 -13.14
N THR A 60 -5.64 6.91 -13.40
CA THR A 60 -6.00 5.55 -13.76
C THR A 60 -5.48 5.33 -15.17
N GLU A 61 -4.36 4.64 -15.32
CA GLU A 61 -4.06 4.04 -16.62
C GLU A 61 -5.12 2.97 -16.85
N GLU A 62 -6.07 3.27 -17.74
CA GLU A 62 -7.06 2.31 -18.21
C GLU A 62 -6.34 1.03 -18.65
N SER A 63 -6.63 -0.07 -17.95
CA SER A 63 -6.35 -1.42 -18.42
C SER A 63 -6.98 -1.59 -19.81
N LYS A 64 -6.20 -1.40 -20.87
CA LYS A 64 -6.58 -1.81 -22.21
C LYS A 64 -6.58 -3.33 -22.26
N THR A 65 -7.71 -3.93 -21.87
CA THR A 65 -8.09 -5.24 -22.38
C THR A 65 -8.38 -5.09 -23.87
N GLY A 66 -7.34 -5.22 -24.69
CA GLY A 66 -7.47 -5.38 -26.13
C GLY A 66 -7.58 -6.87 -26.47
N ALA A 67 -8.81 -7.37 -26.56
CA ALA A 67 -9.10 -8.59 -27.30
C ALA A 67 -9.16 -8.26 -28.80
N ALA A 68 -8.33 -8.92 -29.61
CA ALA A 68 -8.58 -9.23 -31.02
C ALA A 68 -7.62 -10.35 -31.45
#